data_AF-A0A317K078-F1
#
_entry.id   AF-A0A317K078-F1
#
_cell.length_a   1.000
_cell.length_b   1.000
_cell.length_c   1.000
_cell.angle_alpha   90.00
_cell.angle_beta   90.00
_cell.angle_gamma   90.00
#
_symmetry.space_group_name_H-M   'P 1'
#
loop_
_entity.id
_entity.type
_entity.pdbx_description
1 polymer ?
#
loop_
_entity_poly.entity_id
_entity_poly.type
_entity_poly.pdbx_seq_one_letter_code
_entity_poly.pdbx_strand_id
1 'polypeptide(L)'
;MSESGATEQEPDPTRERLTQRGGAGEPDVLLDIPEVTVDQIRLAVDGLDADLSLRARLANLLQIDAGVRVHLQGAELDVAGVSAEALLKVRLEKLVAILDRALSTIDRNPQVIDALARTAALSIDDVNRAAQQLAGGAAAPMVNQTGQQLGTVGAVADRTLREQVAEPGPTPPAPSAGPQPPEPPTGPGAQAQQPRRPGA
;
A
#
# COMPACT_ATOMS: atom_id res chain seq x y z
N MET A 1 67.50 -17.68 45.36
CA MET A 1 67.30 -16.23 45.14
C MET A 1 66.90 -16.06 43.68
N SER A 2 65.61 -15.88 43.42
CA SER A 2 65.07 -15.48 42.12
C SER A 2 64.09 -14.35 42.40
N GLU A 3 64.53 -13.13 42.11
CA GLU A 3 63.74 -11.91 42.14
C GLU A 3 63.28 -11.55 40.72
N SER A 4 62.30 -10.65 40.65
CA SER A 4 61.69 -10.01 39.46
C SER A 4 60.64 -10.84 38.73
N GLY A 5 59.42 -10.36 38.53
CA GLY A 5 58.85 -9.05 38.85
C GLY A 5 57.45 -9.03 38.23
N ALA A 6 56.42 -9.05 39.07
CA ALA A 6 55.05 -8.84 38.63
C ALA A 6 54.90 -7.37 38.26
N THR A 7 54.74 -7.09 36.97
CA THR A 7 54.21 -5.82 36.51
C THR A 7 52.70 -5.90 36.65
N GLU A 8 52.20 -5.53 37.83
CA GLU A 8 50.79 -5.25 38.03
C GLU A 8 50.47 -3.98 37.25
N GLN A 9 49.65 -4.16 36.23
CA GLN A 9 49.27 -3.16 35.25
C GLN A 9 48.31 -2.17 35.93
N GLU A 10 48.82 -0.98 36.24
CA GLU A 10 48.04 0.15 36.77
C GLU A 10 46.88 0.47 35.80
N PRO A 11 45.61 0.52 36.26
CA PRO A 11 44.49 0.86 35.39
C PRO A 11 44.55 2.34 35.02
N ASP A 12 44.80 2.62 33.74
CA ASP A 12 44.88 3.96 33.16
C ASP A 12 43.56 4.74 33.36
N PRO A 13 43.51 5.77 34.24
CA PRO A 13 42.29 6.53 34.55
C PRO A 13 41.82 7.40 33.37
N THR A 14 42.62 7.49 32.30
CA THR A 14 42.27 8.25 31.11
C THR A 14 41.19 7.55 30.29
N ARG A 15 41.10 6.21 30.36
CA ARG A 15 40.08 5.44 29.61
C ARG A 15 38.65 5.66 30.13
N GLU A 16 38.48 5.96 31.42
CA GLU A 16 37.15 6.24 31.99
C GLU A 16 36.65 7.66 31.71
N ARG A 17 37.52 8.62 31.36
CA ARG A 17 37.10 9.98 31.02
C ARG A 17 36.62 10.14 29.58
N LEU A 18 36.96 9.22 28.67
CA LEU A 18 36.46 9.25 27.29
C LEU A 18 35.04 8.70 27.15
N THR A 19 34.55 7.86 28.08
CA THR A 19 33.18 7.32 28.05
C THR A 19 32.13 8.27 28.63
N GLN A 20 32.52 9.28 29.40
CA GLN A 20 31.60 10.28 29.97
C GLN A 20 31.36 11.52 29.11
N ARG A 21 32.14 11.71 28.03
CA ARG A 21 32.06 12.94 27.19
C ARG A 21 31.26 12.76 25.90
N GLY A 22 30.49 11.67 25.79
CA GLY A 22 29.60 11.41 24.66
C GLY A 22 28.38 10.59 25.07
N GLY A 23 27.36 11.24 25.64
CA GLY A 23 25.98 10.73 25.58
C GLY A 23 25.55 9.67 26.59
N ALA A 24 26.02 9.71 27.84
CA ALA A 24 25.57 8.82 28.92
C ALA A 24 24.49 9.45 29.83
N GLY A 25 23.56 10.22 29.26
CA GLY A 25 22.38 10.72 29.97
C GLY A 25 21.16 9.82 29.73
N GLU A 26 20.25 9.76 30.69
CA GLU A 26 18.96 9.07 30.54
C GLU A 26 18.19 9.69 29.36
N PRO A 27 17.62 8.88 28.45
CA PRO A 27 16.89 9.41 27.30
C PRO A 27 15.62 10.14 27.75
N ASP A 28 15.27 11.24 27.09
CA ASP A 28 14.05 11.99 27.38
C ASP A 28 12.78 11.16 27.08
N VAL A 29 12.87 10.28 26.08
CA VAL A 29 11.83 9.29 25.79
C VAL A 29 12.47 7.92 25.66
N LEU A 30 12.01 7.00 26.50
CA LEU A 30 12.34 5.59 26.44
C LEU A 30 11.05 4.81 26.17
N LEU A 31 11.01 4.09 25.06
CA LEU A 31 9.99 3.08 24.80
C LEU A 31 10.71 1.75 24.70
N ASP A 32 10.50 0.91 25.71
CA ASP A 32 11.05 -0.43 25.81
C ASP A 32 9.90 -1.43 25.75
N ILE A 33 9.86 -2.21 24.67
CA ILE A 33 8.86 -3.23 24.42
C ILE A 33 9.61 -4.57 24.34
N PRO A 34 9.67 -5.32 25.45
CA PRO A 34 10.48 -6.53 25.54
C PRO A 34 9.89 -7.69 24.72
N GLU A 35 8.62 -7.62 24.35
CA GLU A 35 7.99 -8.62 23.50
C GLU A 35 6.87 -7.99 22.67
N VAL A 36 7.00 -8.09 21.35
CA VAL A 36 6.02 -7.73 20.33
C VAL A 36 5.73 -9.00 19.55
N THR A 37 4.53 -9.53 19.74
CA THR A 37 4.07 -10.71 18.99
C THR A 37 3.13 -10.30 17.88
N VAL A 38 3.39 -10.83 16.69
CA VAL A 38 2.54 -10.71 15.51
C VAL A 38 2.16 -12.11 15.07
N ASP A 39 0.86 -12.39 15.06
CA ASP A 39 0.35 -13.72 14.75
C ASP A 39 0.66 -14.13 13.30
N GLN A 40 0.55 -13.20 12.35
CA GLN A 40 0.84 -13.45 10.95
C GLN A 40 1.29 -12.19 10.21
N ILE A 41 2.33 -12.33 9.39
CA ILE A 41 2.77 -11.35 8.39
C ILE A 41 2.60 -11.97 7.01
N ARG A 42 1.80 -11.33 6.15
CA ARG A 42 1.63 -11.72 4.74
C ARG A 42 2.29 -10.70 3.83
N LEU A 43 3.20 -11.16 2.99
CA LEU A 43 3.82 -10.36 1.95
C LEU A 43 3.50 -10.99 0.60
N ALA A 44 2.64 -10.32 -0.18
CA ALA A 44 2.37 -10.65 -1.57
C ALA A 44 3.12 -9.66 -2.45
N VAL A 45 3.93 -10.16 -3.38
CA VAL A 45 4.75 -9.37 -4.29
C VAL A 45 4.40 -9.80 -5.71
N ASP A 46 3.93 -8.86 -6.52
CA ASP A 46 3.71 -9.07 -7.94
C ASP A 46 4.84 -8.38 -8.72
N GLY A 47 5.44 -9.10 -9.68
CA GLY A 47 6.46 -8.54 -10.58
C GLY A 47 7.76 -8.10 -9.89
N LEU A 48 8.38 -8.94 -9.06
CA LEU A 48 9.69 -8.68 -8.47
C LEU A 48 10.82 -8.99 -9.47
N ASP A 49 11.45 -7.93 -9.97
CA ASP A 49 12.72 -7.99 -10.70
C ASP A 49 13.90 -7.75 -9.75
N ALA A 50 14.88 -8.67 -9.75
CA ALA A 50 16.09 -8.55 -8.96
C ALA A 50 17.32 -9.00 -9.76
N ASP A 51 18.36 -8.17 -9.80
CA ASP A 51 19.65 -8.52 -10.38
C ASP A 51 20.67 -8.82 -9.26
N LEU A 52 21.18 -10.05 -9.22
CA LEU A 52 22.24 -10.48 -8.31
C LEU A 52 23.56 -10.61 -9.08
N SER A 53 24.55 -9.81 -8.70
CA SER A 53 25.90 -9.87 -9.28
C SER A 53 26.92 -10.31 -8.23
N LEU A 54 27.59 -11.43 -8.47
CA LEU A 54 28.70 -11.94 -7.65
C LEU A 54 30.02 -11.73 -8.39
N ARG A 55 30.88 -10.88 -7.83
CA ARG A 55 32.28 -10.74 -8.25
C ARG A 55 33.18 -11.26 -7.14
N ALA A 56 33.81 -12.40 -7.36
CA ALA A 56 34.79 -12.98 -6.44
C ALA A 56 36.18 -13.03 -7.09
N ARG A 57 37.21 -12.59 -6.37
CA ARG A 57 38.61 -12.67 -6.80
C ARG A 57 39.42 -13.42 -5.76
N LEU A 58 40.11 -14.47 -6.20
CA LEU A 58 41.07 -15.23 -5.41
C LEU A 58 42.47 -15.01 -5.98
N ALA A 59 43.16 -14.01 -5.39
CA ALA A 59 44.49 -13.57 -5.78
C ALA A 59 44.64 -13.45 -7.31
N ASN A 60 45.64 -14.13 -7.88
CA ASN A 60 45.90 -14.17 -9.31
C ASN A 60 45.44 -15.49 -9.96
N LEU A 61 44.69 -16.33 -9.23
CA LEU A 61 44.34 -17.67 -9.69
C LEU A 61 42.93 -17.73 -10.26
N LEU A 62 41.97 -17.02 -9.65
CA LEU A 62 40.58 -17.12 -10.03
C LEU A 62 39.87 -15.79 -9.92
N GLN A 63 39.18 -15.42 -10.99
CA GLN A 63 38.20 -14.35 -11.00
C GLN A 63 36.87 -14.94 -11.48
N ILE A 64 35.85 -14.81 -10.64
CA ILE A 64 34.48 -15.21 -10.95
C ILE A 64 33.66 -13.92 -11.05
N ASP A 65 33.07 -13.68 -12.20
CA ASP A 65 32.04 -12.69 -12.43
C ASP A 65 30.77 -13.45 -12.84
N ALA A 66 29.76 -13.47 -11.98
CA ALA A 66 28.48 -14.11 -12.23
C ALA A 66 27.36 -13.08 -12.04
N GLY A 67 26.43 -13.02 -12.98
CA GLY A 67 25.23 -12.20 -12.90
C GLY A 67 23.99 -13.07 -13.08
N VAL A 68 22.99 -12.90 -12.22
CA VAL A 68 21.68 -13.56 -12.30
C VAL A 68 20.63 -12.47 -12.29
N ARG A 69 19.71 -12.50 -13.27
CA ARG A 69 18.48 -11.70 -13.23
C ARG A 69 17.33 -12.61 -12.86
N VAL A 70 16.61 -12.22 -11.83
CA VAL A 70 15.44 -12.91 -11.30
C VAL A 70 14.24 -12.05 -11.66
N HIS A 71 13.26 -12.64 -12.33
CA HIS A 71 11.95 -12.03 -12.57
C HIS A 71 10.89 -12.93 -11.94
N LEU A 72 10.16 -12.40 -10.97
CA LEU A 72 9.15 -13.12 -10.19
C LEU A 72 7.79 -12.47 -10.46
N GLN A 73 6.93 -13.16 -11.20
CA GLN A 73 5.61 -12.62 -11.55
C GLN A 73 4.70 -12.48 -10.34
N GLY A 74 4.81 -13.38 -9.37
CA GLY A 74 4.05 -13.38 -8.13
C GLY A 74 4.81 -14.19 -7.06
N ALA A 75 4.85 -13.68 -5.84
CA ALA A 75 5.41 -14.36 -4.67
C ALA A 75 4.54 -14.05 -3.45
N GLU A 76 4.16 -15.08 -2.69
CA GLU A 76 3.42 -14.91 -1.44
C GLU A 76 4.26 -15.51 -0.30
N LEU A 77 4.48 -14.72 0.74
CA LEU A 77 5.19 -15.10 1.95
C LEU A 77 4.25 -14.90 3.14
N ASP A 78 3.88 -16.00 3.78
CA ASP A 78 3.15 -16.00 5.03
C ASP A 78 4.11 -16.42 6.16
N VAL A 79 4.38 -15.49 7.08
CA VAL A 79 5.17 -15.74 8.30
C VAL A 79 4.22 -15.76 9.49
N ALA A 80 4.06 -16.91 10.14
CA ALA A 80 3.26 -17.05 11.35
C ALA A 80 4.13 -16.94 12.61
N GLY A 81 3.60 -16.32 13.67
CA GLY A 81 4.22 -16.28 14.99
C GLY A 81 5.55 -15.53 15.01
N VAL A 82 5.53 -14.25 14.64
CA VAL A 82 6.71 -13.39 14.77
C VAL A 82 6.75 -12.81 16.18
N SER A 83 7.86 -13.03 16.88
CA SER A 83 8.17 -12.34 18.14
C SER A 83 9.37 -11.43 17.92
N ALA A 84 9.26 -10.18 18.36
CA ALA A 84 10.29 -9.17 18.21
C ALA A 84 10.40 -8.33 19.48
N GLU A 85 11.58 -7.76 19.72
CA GLU A 85 11.81 -6.81 20.81
C GLU A 85 12.04 -5.42 20.21
N ALA A 86 11.47 -4.36 20.80
CA ALA A 86 11.59 -3.01 20.29
C ALA A 86 12.03 -2.02 21.38
N LEU A 87 13.19 -1.39 21.18
CA LEU A 87 13.75 -0.39 22.08
C LEU A 87 13.97 0.93 21.33
N LEU A 88 13.20 1.96 21.67
CA LEU A 88 13.34 3.31 21.14
C LEU A 88 13.83 4.25 22.24
N LYS A 89 15.03 4.80 22.02
CA LYS A 89 15.65 5.84 22.86
C LYS A 89 15.68 7.15 22.08
N VAL A 90 14.91 8.13 22.49
CA VAL A 90 14.91 9.47 21.89
C VAL A 90 15.47 10.46 22.90
N ARG A 91 16.35 11.31 22.40
CA ARG A 91 16.79 12.51 23.10
C ARG A 91 16.20 13.72 22.37
N LEU A 92 15.67 14.67 23.12
CA LEU A 92 14.93 15.84 22.64
C LEU A 92 15.73 17.14 22.74
N GLU A 93 17.02 17.07 23.03
CA GLU A 93 17.97 18.17 23.05
C GLU A 93 17.98 18.97 21.73
N LYS A 94 17.73 18.30 20.59
CA LYS A 94 17.58 18.95 19.29
C LYS A 94 16.17 19.45 19.00
N LEU A 95 15.14 18.93 19.66
CA LEU A 95 13.76 19.37 19.46
C LEU A 95 13.62 20.83 19.88
N VAL A 96 14.17 21.18 21.06
CA VAL A 96 14.18 22.57 21.55
C VAL A 96 14.90 23.50 20.56
N ALA A 97 16.01 23.06 19.98
CA ALA A 97 16.73 23.83 18.96
C ALA A 97 15.93 23.98 17.65
N ILE A 98 15.15 22.97 17.26
CA ILE A 98 14.25 23.03 16.10
C ILE A 98 13.09 23.98 16.39
N LEU A 99 12.47 23.93 17.58
CA LEU A 99 11.42 24.86 17.97
C LEU A 99 11.94 26.29 18.03
N ASP A 100 13.11 26.52 18.62
CA ASP A 100 13.75 27.84 18.65
C ASP A 100 14.08 28.35 17.24
N ARG A 101 14.54 27.47 16.34
CA ARG A 101 14.74 27.82 14.94
C ARG A 101 13.42 28.13 14.24
N ALA A 102 12.35 27.37 14.48
CA ALA A 102 11.04 27.59 13.89
C ALA A 102 10.41 28.90 14.39
N LEU A 103 10.44 29.14 15.71
CA LEU A 103 9.97 30.36 16.34
C LEU A 103 10.78 31.58 15.88
N SER A 104 12.11 31.48 15.82
CA SER A 104 12.93 32.58 15.27
C SER A 104 12.80 32.75 13.75
N THR A 105 12.33 31.73 13.03
CA THR A 105 12.02 31.86 11.60
C THR A 105 10.68 32.56 11.41
N ILE A 106 9.67 32.24 12.22
CA ILE A 106 8.39 32.96 12.24
C ILE A 106 8.61 34.42 12.65
N ASP A 107 9.38 34.66 13.71
CA ASP A 107 9.72 36.00 14.20
C ASP A 107 10.42 36.86 13.11
N ARG A 108 11.39 36.27 12.40
CA ARG A 108 12.09 36.97 11.30
C ARG A 108 11.30 37.04 10.00
N ASN A 109 10.15 36.37 9.89
CA ASN A 109 9.34 36.34 8.66
C ASN A 109 7.84 36.53 8.99
N PRO A 110 7.44 37.72 9.49
CA PRO A 110 6.04 38.01 9.85
C PRO A 110 5.08 37.87 8.65
N GLN A 111 5.58 38.05 7.43
CA GLN A 111 4.86 37.80 6.18
C GLN A 111 4.25 36.39 6.06
N VAL A 112 4.82 35.38 6.74
CA VAL A 112 4.26 34.01 6.79
C VAL A 112 2.98 33.99 7.64
N ILE A 113 2.94 34.73 8.74
CA ILE A 113 1.74 34.90 9.57
C ILE A 113 0.67 35.63 8.79
N ASP A 114 1.02 36.71 8.07
CA ASP A 114 0.06 37.46 7.25
C ASP A 114 -0.52 36.63 6.09
N ALA A 115 0.28 35.76 5.48
CA ALA A 115 -0.18 34.84 4.44
C ALA A 115 -1.15 33.77 5.00
N LEU A 116 -0.83 33.21 6.18
CA LEU A 116 -1.70 32.26 6.87
C LEU A 116 -2.99 32.91 7.38
N ALA A 117 -2.90 34.11 7.95
CA ALA A 117 -4.05 34.86 8.45
C ALA A 117 -5.02 35.26 7.32
N ARG A 118 -4.49 35.65 6.14
CA ARG A 118 -5.32 35.90 4.95
C ARG A 118 -6.02 34.63 4.47
N THR A 119 -5.32 33.49 4.42
CA THR A 119 -5.91 32.21 4.03
C THR A 119 -7.00 31.74 5.02
N ALA A 120 -6.77 31.94 6.32
CA ALA A 120 -7.74 31.64 7.36
C ALA A 120 -8.96 32.57 7.29
N ALA A 121 -8.76 33.87 7.07
CA ALA A 121 -9.83 34.84 6.90
C ALA A 121 -10.71 34.52 5.69
N LEU A 122 -10.12 34.14 4.55
CA LEU A 122 -10.86 33.72 3.37
C LEU A 122 -11.71 32.46 3.65
N SER A 123 -11.15 31.48 4.36
CA SER A 123 -11.88 30.27 4.75
C SER A 123 -13.05 30.57 5.69
N ILE A 124 -12.87 31.50 6.65
CA ILE A 124 -13.93 31.91 7.58
C ILE A 124 -15.01 32.72 6.84
N ASP A 125 -14.64 33.58 5.90
CA ASP A 125 -15.59 34.32 5.06
C ASP A 125 -16.38 33.41 4.13
N ASP A 126 -15.77 32.35 3.60
CA ASP A 126 -16.48 31.33 2.81
C ASP A 126 -17.50 30.56 3.65
N VAL A 127 -17.12 30.16 4.88
CA VAL A 127 -18.04 29.50 5.82
C VAL A 127 -19.16 30.46 6.26
N ASN A 128 -18.84 31.72 6.53
CA ASN A 128 -19.82 32.74 6.92
C ASN A 128 -20.78 33.06 5.77
N ARG A 129 -20.28 33.13 4.52
CA ARG A 129 -21.15 33.25 3.33
C ARG A 129 -22.02 32.02 3.13
N ALA A 130 -21.49 30.81 3.30
CA ALA A 130 -22.30 29.59 3.22
C ALA A 130 -23.37 29.57 4.31
N ALA A 131 -23.02 29.93 5.55
CA ALA A 131 -23.95 30.03 6.66
C ALA A 131 -25.01 31.13 6.43
N GLN A 132 -24.64 32.29 5.90
CA GLN A 132 -25.58 33.38 5.56
C GLN A 132 -26.44 33.06 4.33
N GLN A 133 -25.96 32.27 3.39
CA GLN A 133 -26.77 31.75 2.29
C GLN A 133 -27.81 30.73 2.79
N LEU A 134 -27.45 29.95 3.81
CA LEU A 134 -28.37 29.03 4.48
C LEU A 134 -29.33 29.71 5.46
N ALA A 135 -28.92 30.84 6.06
CA ALA A 135 -29.72 31.60 7.03
C ALA A 135 -30.56 32.74 6.41
N GLY A 136 -30.08 33.35 5.33
CA GLY A 136 -30.72 34.44 4.59
C GLY A 136 -31.39 33.99 3.29
N GLY A 137 -31.10 32.79 2.81
CA GLY A 137 -31.91 32.09 1.83
C GLY A 137 -33.11 31.48 2.54
N ALA A 138 -34.30 31.96 2.20
CA ALA A 138 -35.58 31.48 2.69
C ALA A 138 -35.59 29.96 2.91
N ALA A 139 -35.99 29.56 4.11
CA ALA A 139 -36.41 28.20 4.37
C ALA A 139 -37.52 27.82 3.36
N ALA A 140 -37.16 26.87 2.48
CA ALA A 140 -37.98 26.19 1.46
C ALA A 140 -38.34 27.00 0.18
N PRO A 141 -38.18 26.41 -1.04
CA PRO A 141 -38.31 24.99 -1.34
C PRO A 141 -37.12 24.42 -2.14
N MET A 142 -35.90 24.46 -1.62
CA MET A 142 -34.78 23.75 -2.26
C MET A 142 -34.77 22.24 -1.95
N VAL A 143 -35.60 21.78 -0.99
CA VAL A 143 -35.77 20.35 -0.68
C VAL A 143 -36.47 19.59 -1.82
N ASN A 144 -37.32 20.25 -2.62
CA ASN A 144 -37.97 19.60 -3.77
C ASN A 144 -37.02 19.44 -4.97
N GLN A 145 -36.10 20.38 -5.21
CA GLN A 145 -35.11 20.24 -6.28
C GLN A 145 -34.00 19.28 -5.89
N THR A 146 -33.52 19.34 -4.64
CA THR A 146 -32.54 18.38 -4.14
C THR A 146 -33.17 16.97 -4.02
N GLY A 147 -34.45 16.85 -3.66
CA GLY A 147 -35.18 15.57 -3.68
C GLY A 147 -35.36 14.97 -5.08
N GLN A 148 -35.56 15.81 -6.11
CA GLN A 148 -35.62 15.37 -7.50
C GLN A 148 -34.23 15.02 -8.06
N GLN A 149 -33.19 15.78 -7.69
CA GLN A 149 -31.81 15.48 -8.07
C GLN A 149 -31.30 14.21 -7.38
N LEU A 150 -31.62 13.99 -6.11
CA LEU A 150 -31.37 12.73 -5.40
C LEU A 150 -32.16 11.57 -6.01
N GLY A 151 -33.39 11.81 -6.50
CA GLY A 151 -34.15 10.82 -7.26
C GLY A 151 -33.48 10.44 -8.58
N THR A 152 -32.86 11.39 -9.28
CA THR A 152 -32.08 11.09 -10.49
C THR A 152 -30.75 10.42 -10.19
N VAL A 153 -30.05 10.78 -9.11
CA VAL A 153 -28.81 10.09 -8.70
C VAL A 153 -29.13 8.68 -8.21
N GLY A 154 -30.24 8.48 -7.50
CA GLY A 154 -30.74 7.16 -7.11
C GLY A 154 -31.15 6.32 -8.31
N ALA A 155 -31.80 6.90 -9.32
CA ALA A 155 -32.17 6.20 -10.56
C ALA A 155 -30.97 5.91 -11.47
N VAL A 156 -29.95 6.78 -11.49
CA VAL A 156 -28.70 6.56 -12.22
C VAL A 156 -27.84 5.52 -11.49
N ALA A 157 -27.79 5.56 -10.15
CA ALA A 157 -27.18 4.52 -9.34
C ALA A 157 -27.87 3.16 -9.55
N ASP A 158 -29.20 3.11 -9.50
CA ASP A 158 -29.99 1.90 -9.79
C ASP A 158 -29.77 1.40 -11.22
N ARG A 159 -29.65 2.31 -12.20
CA ARG A 159 -29.32 1.96 -13.58
C ARG A 159 -27.90 1.41 -13.73
N THR A 160 -26.91 1.99 -13.06
CA THR A 160 -25.54 1.46 -13.06
C THR A 160 -25.43 0.13 -12.32
N LEU A 161 -26.20 -0.06 -11.24
CA LEU A 161 -26.28 -1.34 -10.54
C LEU A 161 -26.98 -2.40 -11.39
N ARG A 162 -27.99 -2.03 -12.18
CA ARG A 162 -28.71 -2.94 -13.07
C ARG A 162 -27.97 -3.23 -14.37
N GLU A 163 -27.13 -2.31 -14.86
CA GLU A 163 -26.18 -2.54 -15.96
C GLU A 163 -24.97 -3.36 -15.49
N GLN A 164 -24.52 -3.22 -14.23
CA GLN A 164 -23.50 -4.11 -13.65
C GLN A 164 -24.04 -5.51 -13.31
N VAL A 165 -25.33 -5.65 -13.02
CA VAL A 165 -25.99 -6.96 -12.85
C VAL A 165 -26.38 -7.59 -14.18
N ALA A 166 -26.34 -6.83 -15.28
CA ALA A 166 -26.60 -7.30 -16.64
C ALA A 166 -25.33 -7.28 -17.51
N GLU A 167 -24.18 -7.68 -16.96
CA GLU A 167 -23.20 -8.33 -17.82
C GLU A 167 -23.78 -9.69 -18.24
N PRO A 168 -23.90 -9.98 -19.56
CA PRO A 168 -24.09 -11.35 -19.99
C PRO A 168 -22.83 -12.10 -19.56
N GLY A 169 -22.96 -12.98 -18.56
CA GLY A 169 -21.90 -13.91 -18.18
C GLY A 169 -21.33 -14.60 -19.43
N PRO A 170 -20.04 -14.98 -19.41
CA PRO A 170 -19.39 -15.56 -20.58
C PRO A 170 -20.26 -16.70 -21.13
N THR A 171 -20.65 -16.60 -22.39
CA THR A 171 -21.34 -17.69 -23.09
C THR A 171 -20.54 -18.97 -22.86
N PRO A 172 -21.14 -20.03 -22.28
CA PRO A 172 -20.44 -21.28 -22.11
C PRO A 172 -19.94 -21.75 -23.48
N PRO A 173 -18.72 -22.31 -23.57
CA PRO A 173 -18.25 -22.88 -24.82
C PRO A 173 -19.28 -23.91 -25.30
N ALA A 174 -19.61 -23.85 -26.59
CA ALA A 174 -20.48 -24.81 -27.24
C ALA A 174 -20.05 -26.23 -26.85
N PRO A 175 -20.99 -27.14 -26.53
CA PRO A 175 -20.63 -28.50 -26.18
C PRO A 175 -19.84 -29.11 -27.33
N SER A 176 -18.61 -29.52 -27.03
CA SER A 176 -17.77 -30.31 -27.93
C SER A 176 -18.60 -31.49 -28.42
N ALA A 177 -18.86 -31.53 -29.73
CA ALA A 177 -19.45 -32.68 -30.38
C ALA A 177 -18.59 -33.91 -30.03
N GLY A 178 -19.15 -34.81 -29.23
CA GLY A 178 -18.65 -36.18 -29.12
C GLY A 178 -18.69 -36.86 -30.49
N PRO A 179 -18.03 -38.03 -30.64
CA PRO A 179 -17.79 -38.64 -31.94
C PRO A 179 -19.08 -38.84 -32.73
N GLN A 180 -19.17 -38.27 -33.94
CA GLN A 180 -20.29 -38.52 -34.86
C GLN A 180 -20.40 -40.04 -35.12
N PRO A 181 -21.61 -40.63 -35.05
CA PRO A 181 -21.85 -41.96 -35.60
C PRO A 181 -21.70 -41.92 -37.14
N PRO A 182 -21.29 -43.03 -37.78
CA PRO A 182 -21.01 -43.02 -39.22
C PRO A 182 -22.29 -42.81 -40.04
N GLU A 183 -22.22 -41.90 -41.02
CA GLU A 183 -23.29 -41.72 -42.01
C GLU A 183 -23.41 -42.97 -42.93
N PRO A 184 -24.63 -43.40 -43.29
CA PRO A 184 -24.82 -44.43 -44.30
C PRO A 184 -24.60 -43.88 -45.72
N PRO A 185 -24.12 -44.71 -46.67
CA PRO A 185 -23.77 -44.24 -48.00
C PRO A 185 -25.01 -43.83 -48.80
N THR A 186 -24.91 -42.68 -49.46
CA THR A 186 -25.93 -42.19 -50.39
C THR A 186 -25.81 -42.94 -51.72
N GLY A 187 -26.82 -43.76 -52.04
CA GLY A 187 -27.01 -44.40 -53.34
C GLY A 187 -28.15 -43.72 -54.14
N PRO A 188 -28.09 -43.69 -55.48
CA PRO A 188 -28.96 -42.85 -56.31
C PRO A 188 -30.39 -43.40 -56.38
N GLY A 189 -31.35 -42.47 -56.36
CA GLY A 189 -32.78 -42.74 -56.28
C GLY A 189 -33.33 -43.68 -57.37
N ALA A 190 -33.90 -44.80 -56.93
CA ALA A 190 -34.81 -45.62 -57.71
C ALA A 190 -36.26 -45.18 -57.44
N GLN A 191 -36.94 -44.86 -58.52
CA GLN A 191 -38.35 -44.53 -58.62
C GLN A 191 -39.23 -45.70 -58.12
N ALA A 192 -40.23 -45.44 -57.28
CA ALA A 192 -41.44 -46.28 -57.21
C ALA A 192 -42.60 -45.59 -56.45
N GLN A 193 -43.60 -45.19 -57.24
CA GLN A 193 -45.03 -45.47 -57.05
C GLN A 193 -45.82 -44.84 -55.90
N GLN A 194 -46.79 -44.03 -56.33
CA GLN A 194 -47.98 -43.56 -55.60
C GLN A 194 -48.75 -44.71 -54.95
N PRO A 195 -49.58 -44.39 -53.94
CA PRO A 195 -50.99 -44.76 -54.10
C PRO A 195 -51.96 -43.62 -53.79
N ARG A 196 -53.09 -43.73 -54.48
CA ARG A 196 -54.27 -42.85 -54.49
C ARG A 196 -54.92 -42.72 -53.11
N ARG A 197 -55.49 -41.54 -52.82
CA ARG A 197 -56.57 -41.40 -51.82
C ARG A 197 -57.95 -41.51 -52.52
N PRO A 198 -58.96 -42.12 -51.88
CA PRO A 198 -60.33 -42.08 -52.36
C PRO A 198 -61.15 -40.96 -51.70
N GLY A 199 -62.10 -40.39 -52.46
CA GLY A 199 -63.30 -39.64 -52.01
C GLY A 199 -63.04 -38.22 -51.48
N ALA A 200 -63.73 -37.18 -51.90
CA ALA A 200 -65.00 -37.04 -52.62
C ALA A 200 -64.98 -35.81 -53.54
#